data_AF-A0A1X6YQN6-F1
#
_entry.id   AF-A0A1X6YQN6-F1
#
_cell.length_a   1.000
_cell.length_b   1.000
_cell.length_c   1.000
_cell.angle_alpha   90.00
_cell.angle_beta   90.00
_cell.angle_gamma   90.00
#
_symmetry.space_group_name_H-M   'P 1'
#
loop_
_entity.id
_entity.type
_entity.pdbx_description
1 polymer ?
#
loop_
_entity_poly.entity_id
_entity_poly.type
_entity_poly.pdbx_seq_one_letter_code
_entity_poly.pdbx_strand_id
1 'polypeptide(L)'
;MISPSKPTCPEPDPSELRAVFGQNLRHLSKEHSSIASLCRKLGINRTQFNRYLTGESFPRPDVLHKICRFFGVDARILLEPVATIKNPNESLLDHPQIRAFFGRQPAEVPESLFPSGFYRFIRGSFYSEDHYVVGLVHVTRRSGYTFIRGYEPSKVLGNVGIRIPAREREYRGVVLRQDEGVMAITMRRHSMSCSITYLTLERIFPAPLWEGFAARSAREKPTTRRVGRVIYQHLGESPSAIRAAARQAGLKADTDIQAPHLALLRNQEEFR
;
A
#
# COMPACT_ATOMS: atom_id res chain seq x y z
N MET A 1 10.13 15.60 43.92
CA MET A 1 10.24 15.17 42.51
C MET A 1 9.54 16.20 41.65
N ILE A 2 10.31 17.05 40.99
CA ILE A 2 9.80 18.11 40.10
C ILE A 2 9.49 17.45 38.75
N SER A 3 8.24 17.53 38.30
CA SER A 3 7.84 17.06 36.98
C SER A 3 8.47 17.97 35.90
N PRO A 4 9.04 17.43 34.81
CA PRO A 4 9.56 18.27 33.74
C PRO A 4 8.38 18.93 33.01
N SER A 5 8.37 20.26 33.02
CA SER A 5 7.46 21.06 32.19
C SER A 5 7.69 20.70 30.72
N LYS A 6 6.60 20.38 30.00
CA LYS A 6 6.64 20.29 28.54
C LYS A 6 7.12 21.64 28.01
N PRO A 7 8.07 21.69 27.05
CA PRO A 7 8.32 22.92 26.34
C PRO A 7 7.06 23.27 25.54
N THR A 8 6.30 24.26 26.02
CA THR A 8 5.22 24.86 25.23
C THR A 8 5.90 25.67 24.13
N CYS A 9 5.79 25.23 22.87
CA CYS A 9 6.02 26.14 21.77
C CYS A 9 5.12 27.36 22.01
N PRO A 10 5.64 28.60 22.00
CA PRO A 10 4.81 29.78 22.15
C PRO A 10 3.73 29.74 21.07
N GLU A 11 2.48 30.01 21.46
CA GLU A 11 1.40 30.16 20.47
C GLU A 11 1.81 31.26 19.49
N PRO A 12 1.78 30.99 18.17
CA PRO A 12 2.20 31.97 17.18
C PRO A 12 1.32 33.21 17.25
N ASP A 13 1.94 34.38 17.12
CA ASP A 13 1.22 35.65 17.14
C ASP A 13 0.12 35.62 16.06
N PRO A 14 -1.13 36.00 16.37
CA PRO A 14 -2.19 36.15 15.38
C PRO A 14 -1.76 36.94 14.13
N SER A 15 -0.83 37.88 14.24
CA SER A 15 -0.30 38.62 13.08
C SER A 15 0.59 37.74 12.17
N GLU A 16 1.40 36.86 12.76
CA GLU A 16 2.25 35.91 12.05
C GLU A 16 1.40 34.86 11.33
N LEU A 17 0.37 34.33 12.00
CA LEU A 17 -0.61 33.42 11.39
C LEU A 17 -1.31 34.04 10.18
N ARG A 18 -1.59 35.35 10.22
CA ARG A 18 -2.18 36.09 9.08
C ARG A 18 -1.22 36.24 7.91
N ALA A 19 0.07 36.37 8.18
CA ALA A 19 1.08 36.49 7.14
C ALA A 19 1.30 35.18 6.36
N VAL A 20 1.12 34.01 7.00
CA VAL A 20 1.38 32.68 6.40
C VAL A 20 0.56 32.47 5.13
N PHE A 21 -0.75 32.70 5.17
CA PHE A 21 -1.60 32.49 4.00
C PHE A 21 -1.20 33.36 2.80
N GLY A 22 -0.89 34.64 3.03
CA GLY A 22 -0.43 35.54 1.98
C GLY A 22 0.93 35.13 1.40
N GLN A 23 1.85 34.64 2.24
CA GLN A 23 3.14 34.09 1.80
C GLN A 23 2.95 32.83 0.95
N ASN A 24 2.05 31.94 1.34
CA ASN A 24 1.72 30.73 0.60
C ASN A 24 1.13 31.04 -0.78
N LEU A 25 0.18 31.97 -0.86
CA LEU A 25 -0.38 32.40 -2.13
C LEU A 25 0.69 33.05 -3.03
N ARG A 26 1.60 33.85 -2.47
CA ARG A 26 2.74 34.40 -3.23
C ARG A 26 3.61 33.30 -3.80
N HIS A 27 3.93 32.28 -2.99
CA HIS A 27 4.73 31.14 -3.43
C HIS A 27 4.04 30.36 -4.55
N LEU A 28 2.79 29.97 -4.36
CA LEU A 28 1.96 29.25 -5.34
C LEU A 28 1.75 30.04 -6.64
N SER A 29 1.71 31.37 -6.55
CA SER A 29 1.50 32.24 -7.73
C SER A 29 2.74 32.39 -8.61
N LYS A 30 3.95 31.97 -8.17
CA LYS A 30 5.21 32.15 -8.92
C LYS A 30 5.23 31.43 -10.26
N GLU A 31 4.52 30.30 -10.39
CA GLU A 31 4.45 29.51 -11.61
C GLU A 31 3.53 30.11 -12.68
N HIS A 32 2.92 31.27 -12.40
CA HIS A 32 2.00 31.94 -13.32
C HIS A 32 2.54 33.27 -13.83
N SER A 33 2.30 33.55 -15.11
CA SER A 33 2.86 34.73 -15.80
C SER A 33 2.37 36.07 -15.26
N SER A 34 1.19 36.14 -14.65
CA SER A 34 0.72 37.34 -13.93
C SER A 34 -0.43 37.03 -12.97
N ILE A 35 -0.57 37.85 -11.91
CA ILE A 35 -1.69 37.78 -10.96
C ILE A 35 -3.04 38.01 -11.66
N ALA A 36 -3.10 38.87 -12.68
CA ALA A 36 -4.33 39.12 -13.42
C ALA A 36 -4.78 37.87 -14.21
N SER A 37 -3.85 37.17 -14.85
CA SER A 37 -4.12 35.90 -15.54
C SER A 37 -4.57 34.82 -14.55
N LEU A 38 -3.89 34.73 -13.42
CA LEU A 38 -4.23 33.81 -12.34
C LEU A 38 -5.65 34.04 -11.80
N CYS A 39 -6.02 35.28 -11.50
CA CYS A 39 -7.36 35.62 -10.99
C CYS A 39 -8.48 35.24 -11.97
N ARG A 40 -8.24 35.41 -13.28
CA ARG A 40 -9.18 34.99 -14.33
C ARG A 40 -9.38 33.47 -14.34
N LYS A 41 -8.30 32.71 -14.22
CA LYS A 41 -8.36 31.23 -14.17
C LYS A 41 -9.01 30.72 -12.88
N LEU A 42 -8.75 31.37 -11.75
CA LEU A 42 -9.36 31.06 -10.45
C LEU A 42 -10.85 31.46 -10.37
N GLY A 43 -11.30 32.40 -11.21
CA GLY A 43 -12.62 32.99 -11.09
C GLY A 43 -12.79 33.83 -9.83
N ILE A 44 -11.73 34.52 -9.39
CA ILE A 44 -11.72 35.37 -8.18
C ILE A 44 -11.42 36.81 -8.60
N ASN A 45 -12.09 37.77 -7.97
CA ASN A 45 -11.83 39.19 -8.21
C ASN A 45 -10.38 39.57 -7.83
N ARG A 46 -9.67 40.30 -8.70
CA ARG A 46 -8.27 40.67 -8.48
C ARG A 46 -8.04 41.48 -7.19
N THR A 47 -8.93 42.42 -6.88
CA THR A 47 -8.86 43.22 -5.64
C THR A 47 -9.05 42.33 -4.41
N GLN A 48 -9.95 41.35 -4.49
CA GLN A 48 -10.15 40.35 -3.44
C GLN A 48 -8.90 39.47 -3.27
N PHE A 49 -8.32 38.98 -4.36
CA PHE A 49 -7.11 38.16 -4.31
C PHE A 49 -5.89 38.92 -3.78
N ASN A 50 -5.74 40.20 -4.13
CA ASN A 50 -4.67 41.04 -3.60
C ASN A 50 -4.76 41.22 -2.07
N ARG A 51 -5.98 41.38 -1.52
CA ARG A 51 -6.19 41.41 -0.07
C ARG A 51 -5.82 40.10 0.63
N TYR A 52 -5.89 38.97 -0.09
CA TYR A 52 -5.40 37.68 0.41
C TYR A 52 -3.88 37.62 0.40
N LEU A 53 -3.23 38.11 -0.65
CA LEU A 53 -1.77 38.19 -0.72
C LEU A 53 -1.18 39.06 0.39
N THR A 54 -1.82 40.18 0.74
CA THR A 54 -1.34 41.07 1.82
C THR A 54 -1.71 40.60 3.22
N GLY A 55 -2.58 39.59 3.35
CA GLY A 55 -3.07 39.11 4.66
C GLY A 55 -4.13 40.02 5.30
N GLU A 56 -4.65 41.00 4.56
CA GLU A 56 -5.72 41.91 5.01
C GLU A 56 -7.06 41.19 5.20
N SER A 57 -7.29 40.09 4.48
CA SER A 57 -8.51 39.31 4.59
C SER A 57 -8.27 37.83 4.29
N PHE A 58 -9.25 36.99 4.65
CA PHE A 58 -9.23 35.56 4.38
C PHE A 58 -10.39 35.16 3.47
N PRO A 59 -10.20 34.10 2.67
CA PRO A 59 -11.25 33.56 1.82
C PRO A 59 -12.35 32.93 2.65
N ARG A 60 -13.60 33.10 2.20
CA ARG A 60 -14.72 32.28 2.67
C ARG A 60 -14.50 30.81 2.24
N PRO A 61 -15.14 29.84 2.91
CA PRO A 61 -14.90 28.42 2.64
C PRO A 61 -15.05 28.00 1.17
N ASP A 62 -16.01 28.56 0.44
CA ASP A 62 -16.24 28.30 -0.99
C ASP A 62 -15.09 28.82 -1.88
N VAL A 63 -14.60 30.02 -1.58
CA VAL A 63 -13.45 30.62 -2.27
C VAL A 63 -12.17 29.88 -1.94
N LEU A 64 -11.98 29.50 -0.68
CA LEU A 64 -10.84 28.69 -0.25
C LEU A 64 -10.83 27.34 -0.97
N HIS A 65 -11.96 26.67 -1.06
CA HIS A 65 -12.07 25.40 -1.80
C HIS A 65 -11.65 25.55 -3.27
N LYS A 66 -12.05 26.65 -3.94
CA LYS A 66 -11.61 26.93 -5.32
C LYS A 66 -10.10 27.12 -5.41
N ILE A 67 -9.51 27.89 -4.49
CA ILE A 67 -8.05 28.11 -4.42
C ILE A 67 -7.32 26.77 -4.19
N CYS A 68 -7.73 26.01 -3.19
CA CYS A 68 -7.17 24.69 -2.86
C CYS A 68 -7.23 23.72 -4.05
N ARG A 69 -8.40 23.60 -4.69
CA ARG A 69 -8.57 22.75 -5.88
C ARG A 69 -7.67 23.20 -7.04
N PHE A 70 -7.58 24.50 -7.28
CA PHE A 70 -6.79 25.04 -8.39
C PHE A 70 -5.29 24.76 -8.22
N PHE A 71 -4.76 24.94 -7.00
CA PHE A 71 -3.34 24.72 -6.71
C PHE A 71 -3.00 23.29 -6.29
N GLY A 72 -4.00 22.40 -6.12
CA GLY A 72 -3.77 21.03 -5.66
C GLY A 72 -3.25 20.93 -4.22
N VAL A 73 -3.70 21.84 -3.35
CA VAL A 73 -3.26 21.98 -1.95
C VAL A 73 -4.43 21.85 -0.99
N ASP A 74 -4.14 21.63 0.29
CA ASP A 74 -5.13 21.50 1.36
C ASP A 74 -5.40 22.84 2.10
N ALA A 75 -6.52 22.93 2.83
CA ALA A 75 -6.91 24.14 3.58
C ALA A 75 -5.88 24.56 4.65
N ARG A 76 -4.97 23.66 5.06
CA ARG A 76 -3.81 23.99 5.90
C ARG A 76 -2.96 25.15 5.37
N ILE A 77 -3.03 25.49 4.08
CA ILE A 77 -2.36 26.68 3.53
C ILE A 77 -2.74 27.98 4.27
N LEU A 78 -3.84 28.01 5.02
CA LEU A 78 -4.21 29.14 5.85
C LEU A 78 -3.21 29.41 6.99
N LEU A 79 -2.64 28.35 7.57
CA LEU A 79 -1.93 28.41 8.86
C LEU A 79 -0.54 27.79 8.83
N GLU A 80 -0.23 26.96 7.83
CA GLU A 80 1.05 26.27 7.69
C GLU A 80 1.75 26.71 6.39
N PRO A 81 3.09 26.90 6.38
CA PRO A 81 3.82 27.17 5.15
C PRO A 81 3.57 26.10 4.08
N VAL A 82 3.26 26.49 2.84
CA VAL A 82 2.89 25.56 1.77
C VAL A 82 4.00 24.58 1.41
N ALA A 83 5.25 24.99 1.60
CA ALA A 83 6.42 24.12 1.43
C ALA A 83 6.50 22.99 2.48
N THR A 84 5.87 23.17 3.65
CA THR A 84 5.83 22.16 4.72
C THR A 84 4.54 21.35 4.69
N ILE A 85 3.51 21.82 3.96
CA ILE A 85 2.27 21.08 3.73
C ILE A 85 2.60 19.93 2.78
N LYS A 86 3.00 18.80 3.37
CA LYS A 86 3.05 17.53 2.66
C LYS A 86 1.65 17.28 2.10
N ASN A 87 1.57 17.06 0.80
CA ASN A 87 0.35 16.62 0.18
C ASN A 87 -0.04 15.31 0.87
N PRO A 88 -1.20 15.25 1.57
CA PRO A 88 -1.61 14.03 2.25
C PRO A 88 -1.87 12.89 1.25
N ASN A 89 -1.95 13.23 -0.04
CA ASN A 89 -2.07 12.33 -1.18
C ASN A 89 -0.75 12.07 -1.92
N GLU A 90 0.40 12.54 -1.42
CA GLU A 90 1.68 12.24 -2.05
C GLU A 90 2.01 10.76 -1.82
N SER A 91 1.59 9.93 -2.77
CA SER A 91 1.93 8.53 -2.84
C SER A 91 3.41 8.40 -3.09
N LEU A 92 4.09 7.45 -2.44
CA LEU A 92 5.50 7.16 -2.74
C LEU A 92 5.71 6.94 -4.24
N LEU A 93 4.78 6.24 -4.90
CA LEU A 93 4.86 5.92 -6.34
C LEU A 93 4.61 7.15 -7.24
N ASP A 94 3.93 8.17 -6.71
CA ASP A 94 3.59 9.41 -7.43
C ASP A 94 4.52 10.59 -7.06
N HIS A 95 5.57 10.32 -6.27
CA HIS A 95 6.55 11.32 -5.87
C HIS A 95 7.28 11.90 -7.11
N PRO A 96 7.55 13.22 -7.18
CA PRO A 96 8.11 13.87 -8.37
C PRO A 96 9.37 13.23 -8.94
N GLN A 97 10.23 12.68 -8.06
CA GLN A 97 11.47 12.02 -8.47
C GLN A 97 11.25 10.72 -9.26
N ILE A 98 10.13 10.02 -9.02
CA ILE A 98 9.88 8.69 -9.61
C ILE A 98 8.55 8.57 -10.36
N ARG A 99 7.72 9.63 -10.39
CA ARG A 99 6.41 9.63 -11.06
C ARG A 99 6.44 9.28 -12.54
N ALA A 100 7.53 9.58 -13.24
CA ALA A 100 7.70 9.26 -14.66
C ALA A 100 7.98 7.76 -14.90
N PHE A 101 8.36 7.02 -13.86
CA PHE A 101 8.71 5.60 -13.92
C PHE A 101 7.63 4.72 -13.30
N PHE A 102 7.02 5.16 -12.19
CA PHE A 102 5.93 4.45 -11.52
C PHE A 102 4.60 5.18 -11.75
N GLY A 103 4.47 6.38 -11.18
CA GLY A 103 3.22 7.13 -11.20
C GLY A 103 2.10 6.41 -10.43
N ARG A 104 0.86 6.74 -10.76
CA ARG A 104 -0.33 6.19 -10.07
C ARG A 104 -0.76 4.82 -10.58
N GLN A 105 -0.47 4.52 -11.85
CA GLN A 105 -0.97 3.33 -12.54
C GLN A 105 -0.64 2.00 -11.82
N PRO A 106 0.56 1.79 -11.24
CA PRO A 106 0.84 0.56 -10.48
C PRO A 106 0.02 0.44 -9.20
N ALA A 107 -0.44 1.53 -8.59
CA ALA A 107 -1.31 1.46 -7.39
C ALA A 107 -2.75 1.05 -7.74
N GLU A 108 -3.18 1.29 -8.98
CA GLU A 108 -4.53 1.05 -9.47
C GLU A 108 -4.68 -0.41 -9.97
N VAL A 109 -5.06 -1.30 -9.04
CA VAL A 109 -5.30 -2.72 -9.33
C VAL A 109 -6.80 -2.97 -9.59
N PRO A 110 -7.22 -3.29 -10.83
CA PRO A 110 -8.63 -3.57 -11.14
C PRO A 110 -9.17 -4.78 -10.37
N GLU A 111 -10.44 -4.72 -9.96
CA GLU A 111 -11.15 -5.86 -9.35
C GLU A 111 -11.22 -7.07 -10.31
N SER A 112 -11.29 -6.82 -11.63
CA SER A 112 -11.27 -7.88 -12.65
C SER A 112 -9.93 -8.60 -12.78
N LEU A 113 -8.83 -7.96 -12.38
CA LEU A 113 -7.49 -8.53 -12.43
C LEU A 113 -7.16 -9.30 -11.16
N PHE A 114 -7.51 -8.75 -9.99
CA PHE A 114 -7.25 -9.37 -8.70
C PHE A 114 -8.36 -9.00 -7.70
N PRO A 115 -9.46 -9.78 -7.63
CA PRO A 115 -10.62 -9.46 -6.83
C PRO A 115 -10.34 -9.26 -5.33
N SER A 116 -11.11 -8.41 -4.67
CA SER A 116 -11.15 -8.34 -3.21
C SER A 116 -11.71 -9.66 -2.63
N GLY A 117 -11.33 -10.00 -1.40
CA GLY A 117 -11.83 -11.18 -0.70
C GLY A 117 -10.72 -12.14 -0.22
N PHE A 118 -11.13 -13.35 0.14
CA PHE A 118 -10.22 -14.36 0.68
C PHE A 118 -9.63 -15.21 -0.44
N TYR A 119 -8.32 -15.44 -0.33
CA TYR A 119 -7.61 -16.39 -1.17
C TYR A 119 -7.00 -17.47 -0.30
N ARG A 120 -7.04 -18.70 -0.79
CA ARG A 120 -6.15 -19.76 -0.35
C ARG A 120 -4.88 -19.67 -1.19
N PHE A 121 -3.72 -19.74 -0.56
CA PHE A 121 -2.46 -19.88 -1.26
C PHE A 121 -1.80 -21.22 -0.95
N ILE A 122 -1.03 -21.73 -1.91
CA ILE A 122 -0.11 -22.86 -1.73
C ILE A 122 1.24 -22.41 -2.27
N ARG A 123 2.30 -22.58 -1.48
CA ARG A 123 3.67 -22.16 -1.84
C ARG A 123 4.66 -23.24 -1.42
N GLY A 124 5.68 -23.50 -2.23
CA GLY A 124 6.82 -24.31 -1.76
C GLY A 124 7.46 -23.71 -0.50
N SER A 125 7.76 -24.53 0.51
CA SER A 125 8.33 -24.06 1.78
C SER A 125 9.70 -23.39 1.58
N PHE A 126 9.97 -22.34 2.35
CA PHE A 126 11.30 -21.72 2.36
C PHE A 126 12.26 -22.41 3.34
N TYR A 127 11.76 -23.35 4.14
CA TYR A 127 12.52 -24.01 5.19
C TYR A 127 12.77 -25.50 4.91
N SER A 128 11.97 -26.10 4.03
CA SER A 128 12.07 -27.50 3.63
C SER A 128 11.76 -27.65 2.15
N GLU A 129 12.50 -28.51 1.48
CA GLU A 129 12.40 -28.67 0.03
C GLU A 129 11.19 -29.50 -0.39
N ASP A 130 10.74 -30.43 0.44
CA ASP A 130 9.67 -31.38 0.10
C ASP A 130 8.32 -31.04 0.73
N HIS A 131 8.13 -29.80 1.20
CA HIS A 131 6.86 -29.40 1.79
C HIS A 131 6.34 -28.09 1.20
N TYR A 132 5.04 -27.91 1.36
CA TYR A 132 4.31 -26.71 0.98
C TYR A 132 3.72 -26.03 2.20
N VAL A 133 3.63 -24.72 2.12
CA VAL A 133 2.86 -23.90 3.04
C VAL A 133 1.52 -23.61 2.39
N VAL A 134 0.45 -24.07 3.02
CA VAL A 134 -0.93 -23.72 2.69
C VAL A 134 -1.41 -22.68 3.69
N GLY A 135 -1.97 -21.58 3.20
CA GLY A 135 -2.48 -20.53 4.06
C GLY A 135 -3.58 -19.71 3.41
N LEU A 136 -4.01 -18.67 4.12
CA LEU A 136 -4.98 -17.71 3.62
C LEU A 136 -4.43 -16.30 3.66
N VAL A 137 -4.86 -15.54 2.67
CA VAL A 137 -4.74 -14.10 2.63
C VAL A 137 -6.10 -13.47 2.39
N HIS A 138 -6.23 -12.22 2.82
CA HIS A 138 -7.40 -11.40 2.61
C HIS A 138 -6.96 -10.13 1.86
N VAL A 139 -7.59 -9.89 0.71
CA VAL A 139 -7.34 -8.74 -0.15
C VAL A 139 -8.46 -7.73 0.05
N THR A 140 -8.08 -6.49 0.32
CA THR A 140 -9.01 -5.38 0.57
C THR A 140 -8.56 -4.13 -0.16
N ARG A 141 -9.50 -3.28 -0.55
CA ARG A 141 -9.21 -1.98 -1.17
C ARG A 141 -9.64 -0.85 -0.24
N ARG A 142 -8.75 0.12 -0.02
CA ARG A 142 -9.01 1.33 0.79
C ARG A 142 -8.19 2.49 0.23
N SER A 143 -8.79 3.68 0.15
CA SER A 143 -8.11 4.91 -0.27
C SER A 143 -7.39 4.81 -1.63
N GLY A 144 -7.95 4.06 -2.58
CA GLY A 144 -7.36 3.84 -3.91
C GLY A 144 -6.21 2.84 -3.97
N TYR A 145 -5.86 2.18 -2.85
CA TYR A 145 -4.83 1.16 -2.77
C TYR A 145 -5.40 -0.22 -2.52
N THR A 146 -4.67 -1.24 -2.98
CA THR A 146 -4.97 -2.65 -2.71
C THR A 146 -4.03 -3.18 -1.63
N PHE A 147 -4.61 -3.73 -0.58
CA PHE A 147 -3.90 -4.29 0.56
C PHE A 147 -4.10 -5.78 0.64
N ILE A 148 -3.06 -6.48 1.05
CA ILE A 148 -3.07 -7.91 1.34
C ILE A 148 -2.72 -8.11 2.81
N ARG A 149 -3.41 -9.02 3.47
CA ARG A 149 -3.16 -9.42 4.85
C ARG A 149 -3.21 -10.92 4.95
N GLY A 150 -2.24 -11.52 5.61
CA GLY A 150 -2.24 -12.95 5.87
C GLY A 150 -1.60 -13.30 7.19
N TYR A 151 -1.61 -14.61 7.48
CA TYR A 151 -1.02 -15.17 8.67
C TYR A 151 -0.15 -16.35 8.28
N GLU A 152 1.11 -16.35 8.74
CA GLU A 152 1.95 -17.53 8.63
C GLU A 152 1.32 -18.66 9.46
N PRO A 153 1.16 -19.89 8.94
CA PRO A 153 0.55 -20.97 9.70
C PRO A 153 1.37 -21.28 10.96
N SER A 154 0.71 -21.43 12.10
CA SER A 154 1.37 -21.59 13.41
C SER A 154 2.31 -22.80 13.48
N LYS A 155 2.06 -23.84 12.67
CA LYS A 155 2.87 -25.05 12.62
C LYS A 155 4.14 -24.95 11.75
N VAL A 156 4.28 -23.90 10.93
CA VAL A 156 5.46 -23.71 10.06
C VAL A 156 6.62 -23.08 10.82
N LEU A 157 6.34 -22.32 11.89
CA LEU A 157 7.34 -21.65 12.72
C LEU A 157 7.72 -22.45 13.98
N GLY A 158 7.07 -23.60 14.22
CA GLY A 158 7.17 -24.32 15.49
C GLY A 158 7.77 -25.71 15.33
N ASN A 159 9.10 -25.82 15.25
CA ASN A 159 9.80 -27.06 15.63
C ASN A 159 9.91 -27.22 17.17
N VAL A 160 9.34 -26.29 17.96
CA VAL A 160 9.64 -26.15 19.41
C VAL A 160 8.39 -26.22 20.29
N GLY A 161 7.21 -26.63 19.78
CA GLY A 161 5.99 -26.73 20.60
C GLY A 161 5.44 -25.39 21.14
N ILE A 162 6.10 -24.25 20.83
CA ILE A 162 5.66 -22.91 21.22
C ILE A 162 4.61 -22.42 20.22
N ARG A 163 3.41 -22.12 20.71
CA ARG A 163 2.35 -21.50 19.91
C ARG A 163 2.63 -20.02 19.73
N ILE A 164 3.03 -19.63 18.52
CA ILE A 164 3.24 -18.20 18.20
C ILE A 164 1.89 -17.45 18.15
N PRO A 165 1.75 -16.33 18.88
CA PRO A 165 0.53 -15.52 18.86
C PRO A 165 0.13 -15.08 17.45
N ALA A 166 -1.18 -14.96 17.20
CA ALA A 166 -1.66 -14.53 15.88
C ALA A 166 -1.08 -13.17 15.45
N ARG A 167 -0.93 -12.24 16.39
CA ARG A 167 -0.34 -10.91 16.14
C ARG A 167 1.06 -10.98 15.55
N GLU A 168 1.88 -11.93 15.98
CA GLU A 168 3.26 -12.11 15.49
C GLU A 168 3.32 -12.88 14.16
N ARG A 169 2.32 -13.72 13.89
CA ARG A 169 2.19 -14.42 12.60
C ARG A 169 1.60 -13.55 11.50
N GLU A 170 0.99 -12.42 11.86
CA GLU A 170 0.36 -11.50 10.92
C GLU A 170 1.41 -10.81 10.04
N TYR A 171 1.17 -10.84 8.74
CA TYR A 171 1.85 -9.99 7.77
C TYR A 171 0.84 -9.16 6.98
N ARG A 172 1.29 -7.99 6.53
CA ARG A 172 0.50 -7.08 5.70
C ARG A 172 1.36 -6.57 4.56
N GLY A 173 0.70 -6.15 3.49
CA GLY A 173 1.39 -5.65 2.31
C GLY A 173 0.50 -4.81 1.41
N VAL A 174 1.13 -4.28 0.39
CA VAL A 174 0.49 -3.60 -0.73
C VAL A 174 0.54 -4.48 -1.96
N VAL A 175 -0.47 -4.38 -2.82
CA VAL A 175 -0.54 -5.04 -4.11
C VAL A 175 -0.49 -3.98 -5.19
N LEU A 176 0.41 -4.16 -6.14
CA LEU A 176 0.64 -3.28 -7.27
C LEU A 176 0.33 -4.01 -8.57
N ARG A 177 -0.26 -3.32 -9.52
CA ARG A 177 -0.47 -3.82 -10.88
C ARG A 177 0.88 -3.95 -11.58
N GLN A 178 1.02 -5.02 -12.34
CA GLN A 178 2.11 -5.28 -13.27
C GLN A 178 1.50 -5.56 -14.65
N ASP A 179 2.34 -5.74 -15.68
CA ASP A 179 1.89 -5.88 -17.07
C ASP A 179 0.83 -7.00 -17.22
N GLU A 180 1.20 -8.23 -16.87
CA GLU A 180 0.34 -9.41 -17.01
C GLU A 180 -0.34 -9.84 -15.69
N GLY A 181 -0.17 -9.06 -14.61
CA GLY A 181 -0.51 -9.55 -13.28
C GLY A 181 -0.40 -8.52 -12.16
N VAL A 182 -0.09 -9.02 -10.97
CA VAL A 182 0.10 -8.22 -9.76
C VAL A 182 1.36 -8.60 -9.02
N MET A 183 1.96 -7.62 -8.35
CA MET A 183 3.05 -7.80 -7.41
C MET A 183 2.58 -7.41 -6.01
N ALA A 184 2.72 -8.31 -5.04
CA ALA A 184 2.48 -8.04 -3.63
C ALA A 184 3.81 -7.90 -2.88
N ILE A 185 3.96 -6.83 -2.10
CA ILE A 185 5.09 -6.67 -1.16
C ILE A 185 4.55 -6.77 0.25
N THR A 186 4.93 -7.81 0.98
CA THR A 186 4.43 -8.13 2.32
C THR A 186 5.52 -8.14 3.36
N MET A 187 5.20 -7.69 4.57
CA MET A 187 6.11 -7.62 5.71
C MET A 187 5.41 -8.10 6.98
N ARG A 188 6.18 -8.74 7.87
CA ARG A 188 5.72 -9.08 9.23
C ARG A 188 5.93 -7.88 10.15
N ARG A 189 5.19 -7.85 11.26
CA ARG A 189 5.42 -6.86 12.31
C ARG A 189 6.86 -6.94 12.81
N HIS A 190 7.50 -5.78 12.99
CA HIS A 190 8.87 -5.66 13.51
C HIS A 190 9.95 -6.36 12.68
N SER A 191 9.65 -6.72 11.43
CA SER A 191 10.62 -7.29 10.51
C SER A 191 11.05 -6.26 9.47
N MET A 192 12.34 -6.30 9.10
CA MET A 192 12.88 -5.55 7.97
C MET A 192 13.01 -6.40 6.71
N SER A 193 12.72 -7.71 6.79
CA SER A 193 12.61 -8.56 5.60
C SER A 193 11.19 -8.53 5.07
N CYS A 194 11.07 -8.54 3.75
CA CYS A 194 9.82 -8.59 3.01
C CYS A 194 9.75 -9.86 2.17
N SER A 195 8.54 -10.24 1.82
CA SER A 195 8.30 -11.17 0.74
C SER A 195 7.67 -10.43 -0.43
N ILE A 196 8.26 -10.59 -1.60
CA ILE A 196 7.79 -10.07 -2.88
C ILE A 196 7.13 -11.24 -3.59
N THR A 197 5.86 -11.11 -3.96
CA THR A 197 5.11 -12.15 -4.67
C THR A 197 4.61 -11.60 -5.99
N TYR A 198 4.92 -12.26 -7.10
CA TYR A 198 4.36 -11.97 -8.41
C TYR A 198 3.32 -13.03 -8.78
N LEU A 199 2.20 -12.59 -9.34
CA LEU A 199 1.05 -13.43 -9.67
C LEU A 199 0.45 -12.99 -11.01
N THR A 200 0.27 -13.93 -11.93
CA THR A 200 -0.51 -13.78 -13.17
C THR A 200 -1.77 -14.64 -13.08
N LEU A 201 -2.83 -14.23 -13.77
CA LEU A 201 -4.09 -14.97 -13.78
C LEU A 201 -4.03 -16.13 -14.78
N GLU A 202 -4.20 -17.35 -14.27
CA GLU A 202 -4.38 -18.57 -15.05
C GLU A 202 -5.89 -18.85 -15.22
N ARG A 203 -6.30 -19.06 -16.48
CA ARG A 203 -7.71 -19.26 -16.88
C ARG A 203 -8.01 -20.67 -17.37
N ILE A 204 -7.01 -21.54 -17.46
CA ILE A 204 -7.20 -22.93 -17.90
C ILE A 204 -8.06 -23.73 -16.91
N PHE A 205 -8.10 -23.34 -15.63
CA PHE A 205 -8.86 -24.03 -14.59
C PHE A 205 -10.32 -23.56 -14.51
N PRO A 206 -11.27 -24.45 -14.13
CA PRO A 206 -12.68 -24.07 -13.94
C PRO A 206 -12.89 -22.97 -12.89
N ALA A 207 -11.99 -22.87 -11.90
CA ALA A 207 -11.94 -21.79 -10.93
C ALA A 207 -10.72 -20.90 -11.20
N PRO A 208 -10.87 -19.57 -11.22
CA PRO A 208 -9.76 -18.65 -11.42
C PRO A 208 -8.64 -18.90 -10.40
N LEU A 209 -7.42 -19.07 -10.91
CA LEU A 209 -6.24 -19.30 -10.11
C LEU A 209 -5.16 -18.33 -10.57
N TRP A 210 -4.40 -17.78 -9.63
CA TRP A 210 -3.24 -16.96 -9.94
C TRP A 210 -1.99 -17.73 -9.61
N GLU A 211 -1.07 -17.81 -10.55
CA GLU A 211 0.21 -18.49 -10.36
C GLU A 211 1.38 -17.53 -10.51
N GLY A 212 2.53 -17.92 -9.98
CA GLY A 212 3.75 -17.14 -10.10
C GLY A 212 4.77 -17.57 -9.06
N PHE A 213 5.45 -16.61 -8.46
CA PHE A 213 6.51 -16.90 -7.50
C PHE A 213 6.52 -15.93 -6.32
N ALA A 214 7.02 -16.41 -5.19
CA ALA A 214 7.31 -15.60 -4.03
C ALA A 214 8.81 -15.66 -3.73
N ALA A 215 9.41 -14.49 -3.53
CA ALA A 215 10.80 -14.30 -3.14
C ALA A 215 10.89 -13.63 -1.76
N ARG A 216 11.95 -13.91 -1.00
CA ARG A 216 12.27 -13.19 0.26
C ARG A 216 13.48 -12.30 0.10
N SER A 217 13.43 -11.11 0.70
CA SER A 217 14.62 -10.29 0.94
C SER A 217 15.40 -10.81 2.15
N ALA A 218 16.06 -11.95 1.97
CA ALA A 218 16.93 -12.55 2.96
C ALA A 218 18.23 -13.05 2.30
N ARG A 219 19.30 -13.14 3.09
CA ARG A 219 20.56 -13.74 2.64
C ARG A 219 20.31 -15.17 2.19
N GLU A 220 21.01 -15.57 1.14
CA GLU A 220 21.06 -16.94 0.68
C GLU A 220 21.66 -17.85 1.75
N LYS A 221 21.07 -19.03 1.92
CA LYS A 221 21.61 -20.09 2.76
C LYS A 221 21.57 -21.39 1.96
N PRO A 222 22.59 -22.26 2.07
CA PRO A 222 22.68 -23.49 1.28
C PRO A 222 21.47 -24.41 1.40
N THR A 223 20.76 -24.38 2.53
CA THR A 223 19.68 -25.31 2.86
C THR A 223 18.28 -24.71 2.81
N THR A 224 18.14 -23.44 2.38
CA THR A 224 16.83 -22.76 2.38
C THR A 224 16.56 -22.09 1.05
N ARG A 225 15.33 -22.25 0.55
CA ARG A 225 14.89 -21.57 -0.66
C ARG A 225 14.62 -20.10 -0.38
N ARG A 226 15.06 -19.24 -1.32
CA ARG A 226 14.75 -17.81 -1.33
C ARG A 226 13.58 -17.46 -2.23
N VAL A 227 13.34 -18.27 -3.25
CA VAL A 227 12.28 -18.13 -4.24
C VAL A 227 11.54 -19.45 -4.35
N GLY A 228 10.22 -19.41 -4.49
CA GLY A 228 9.39 -20.61 -4.63
C GLY A 228 8.13 -20.29 -5.40
N ARG A 229 7.64 -21.25 -6.21
CA ARG A 229 6.40 -21.09 -6.97
C ARG A 229 5.23 -21.02 -6.00
N VAL A 230 4.21 -20.27 -6.38
CA VAL A 230 3.04 -20.03 -5.55
C VAL A 230 1.80 -19.97 -6.39
N ILE A 231 0.71 -20.48 -5.83
CA ILE A 231 -0.62 -20.40 -6.41
C ILE A 231 -1.59 -19.76 -5.43
N TYR A 232 -2.54 -18.99 -5.94
CA TYR A 232 -3.57 -18.27 -5.21
C TYR A 232 -4.92 -18.62 -5.83
N GLN A 233 -5.87 -19.06 -5.03
CA GLN A 233 -7.22 -19.38 -5.46
C GLN A 233 -8.20 -18.51 -4.71
N HIS A 234 -9.01 -17.73 -5.43
CA HIS A 234 -10.08 -16.92 -4.83
C HIS A 234 -11.18 -17.83 -4.29
N LEU A 235 -11.62 -17.60 -3.06
CA LEU A 235 -12.57 -18.47 -2.35
C LEU A 235 -14.03 -18.01 -2.46
N GLY A 236 -14.29 -16.94 -3.22
CA GLY A 236 -15.60 -16.31 -3.29
C GLY A 236 -16.02 -15.71 -1.94
N GLU A 237 -17.34 -15.60 -1.75
CA GLU A 237 -17.95 -14.97 -0.58
C GLU A 237 -18.47 -15.98 0.46
N SER A 238 -18.40 -17.29 0.16
CA SER A 238 -18.98 -18.34 1.01
C SER A 238 -18.20 -18.52 2.33
N PRO A 239 -18.81 -18.19 3.50
CA PRO A 239 -18.11 -18.29 4.78
C PRO A 239 -17.77 -19.74 5.16
N SER A 240 -18.56 -20.72 4.72
CA SER A 240 -18.28 -22.14 4.96
C SER A 240 -17.05 -22.61 4.18
N ALA A 241 -16.93 -22.23 2.91
CA ALA A 241 -15.77 -22.52 2.07
C ALA A 241 -14.49 -21.88 2.63
N ILE A 242 -14.58 -20.61 3.05
CA ILE A 242 -13.46 -19.89 3.66
C ILE A 242 -13.01 -20.58 4.96
N ARG A 243 -13.94 -20.96 5.84
CA ARG A 243 -13.62 -21.68 7.09
C ARG A 243 -13.04 -23.07 6.82
N ALA A 244 -13.54 -23.80 5.82
CA ALA A 244 -13.00 -25.09 5.42
C ALA A 244 -11.55 -24.96 4.94
N ALA A 245 -11.28 -23.98 4.06
CA ALA A 245 -9.93 -23.67 3.60
C ALA A 245 -9.00 -23.28 4.78
N ALA A 246 -9.50 -22.49 5.74
CA ALA A 246 -8.75 -22.09 6.92
C ALA A 246 -8.33 -23.27 7.81
N ARG A 247 -9.15 -24.31 7.91
CA ARG A 247 -8.81 -25.53 8.66
C ARG A 247 -7.71 -26.36 7.98
N GLN A 248 -7.53 -26.21 6.67
CA GLN A 248 -6.49 -26.91 5.90
C GLN A 248 -5.13 -26.19 5.91
N ALA A 249 -5.05 -24.98 6.48
CA ALA A 249 -3.81 -24.21 6.53
C ALA A 249 -2.75 -24.90 7.40
N GLY A 250 -1.49 -24.87 6.94
CA GLY A 250 -0.39 -25.56 7.60
C GLY A 250 0.75 -25.91 6.65
N LEU A 251 1.70 -26.69 7.18
CA LEU A 251 2.72 -27.35 6.39
C LEU A 251 2.13 -28.66 5.83
N LYS A 252 2.35 -28.92 4.54
CA LYS A 252 1.75 -30.02 3.78
C LYS A 252 2.81 -30.77 2.97
N ALA A 253 2.69 -32.09 2.85
CA ALA A 253 3.51 -32.89 1.95
C ALA A 253 2.89 -32.94 0.54
N ASP A 254 3.59 -33.49 -0.46
CA ASP A 254 3.05 -33.68 -1.81
C ASP A 254 1.70 -34.42 -1.80
N THR A 255 1.57 -35.46 -0.99
CA THR A 255 0.35 -36.30 -0.88
C THR A 255 -0.88 -35.54 -0.35
N ASP A 256 -0.69 -34.39 0.29
CA ASP A 256 -1.77 -33.52 0.78
C ASP A 256 -2.28 -32.52 -0.27
N ILE A 257 -1.59 -32.38 -1.41
CA ILE A 257 -1.88 -31.36 -2.43
C ILE A 257 -2.50 -32.04 -3.66
N GLN A 258 -3.55 -31.43 -4.20
CA GLN A 258 -4.21 -31.93 -5.41
C GLN A 258 -3.24 -31.91 -6.61
N ALA A 259 -3.24 -32.98 -7.41
CA ALA A 259 -2.31 -33.15 -8.53
C ALA A 259 -2.24 -31.95 -9.51
N PRO A 260 -3.35 -31.28 -9.88
CA PRO A 260 -3.26 -30.11 -10.76
C PRO A 260 -2.49 -28.94 -10.14
N HIS A 261 -2.59 -28.74 -8.82
CA HIS A 261 -1.83 -27.71 -8.11
C HIS A 261 -0.34 -28.06 -8.01
N LEU A 262 0.00 -29.34 -7.80
CA LEU A 262 1.40 -29.79 -7.80
C LEU A 262 2.08 -29.53 -9.15
N ALA A 263 1.35 -29.76 -10.25
CA ALA A 263 1.85 -29.52 -11.61
C ALA A 263 2.21 -28.05 -11.90
N LEU A 264 1.60 -27.10 -11.20
CA LEU A 264 1.95 -25.67 -11.28
C LEU A 264 3.11 -25.31 -10.35
N LEU A 265 3.17 -25.94 -9.16
CA LEU A 265 4.16 -25.61 -8.14
C LEU A 265 5.56 -26.13 -8.47
N ARG A 266 5.67 -27.25 -9.21
CA ARG A 266 6.93 -27.80 -9.77
C ARG A 266 8.11 -27.65 -8.81
N ASN A 267 7.93 -28.11 -7.57
CA ASN A 267 8.81 -27.73 -6.46
C ASN A 267 10.22 -28.31 -6.60
N GLN A 268 10.40 -29.33 -7.45
CA GLN A 268 11.69 -29.96 -7.74
C GLN A 268 12.37 -29.40 -9.00
N GLU A 269 11.70 -28.51 -9.74
CA GLU A 269 12.28 -27.87 -10.92
C GLU A 269 12.90 -26.52 -10.56
N GLU A 270 14.12 -26.27 -11.05
CA GLU A 270 14.77 -24.97 -10.90
C GLU A 270 13.96 -23.85 -11.57
N PHE A 271 14.16 -22.62 -11.09
CA PHE A 271 13.71 -21.43 -11.79
C PHE A 271 14.64 -21.19 -12.97
N ARG A 272 14.08 -21.07 -14.18
CA ARG A 272 14.80 -20.70 -15.39
C ARG A 272 14.72 -19.20 -15.62
#